data_AF-A0AAD8C3M4-F1
#
_entry.id   AF-A0AAD8C3M4-F1
#
_cell.length_a   1.000
_cell.length_b   1.000
_cell.length_c   1.000
_cell.angle_alpha   90.00
_cell.angle_beta   90.00
_cell.angle_gamma   90.00
#
_symmetry.space_group_name_H-M   'P 1'
#
loop_
_entity.id
_entity.type
_entity.pdbx_description
1 polymer ?
#
loop_
_entity_poly.entity_id
_entity_poly.type
_entity_poly.pdbx_seq_one_letter_code
_entity_poly.pdbx_strand_id
1 'polypeptide(L)'
;MFTETNGVIATISKGQTVVTALQEVSSNHVKGELSDEKLQESYLHVTWRNLRSSDSGKYFCGAHVIGSDGRAERLNEIVTVKVKLPMFEDLVNVIQKLLIQVNDDREILQDNTQNIKSIQNELSNNQDNVIKIYKDLDNHEQNFIRIKIDLDSNQQNIKNINQDLDNQKQNIIRINTDLNSKEQQFTRFNTDLDSKQQNIISIKQELESSKKDFNEHRQNMSIFKDMLDTVILSRSSSLADVKEELTKGNEYFYNNSKQKLDVFVYLFLHTFFNQNRDSQTS
;
A
#
# COMPACT_ATOMS: atom_id res chain seq x y z
N MET A 1 -118.69 -26.29 13.59
CA MET A 1 -118.80 -26.29 15.06
C MET A 1 -117.39 -26.05 15.58
N PHE A 2 -117.04 -24.81 15.94
CA PHE A 2 -115.70 -24.51 16.47
C PHE A 2 -115.70 -24.88 17.94
N THR A 3 -115.12 -26.04 18.26
CA THR A 3 -114.81 -26.41 19.64
C THR A 3 -113.71 -25.48 20.15
N GLU A 4 -114.03 -24.63 21.12
CA GLU A 4 -113.01 -24.02 21.99
C GLU A 4 -112.28 -25.16 22.70
N THR A 5 -111.07 -25.47 22.24
CA THR A 5 -110.14 -26.30 23.01
C THR A 5 -109.62 -25.46 24.17
N ASN A 6 -110.29 -25.59 25.31
CA ASN A 6 -109.97 -24.91 26.56
C ASN A 6 -108.69 -25.49 27.19
N GLY A 7 -107.55 -24.86 26.91
CA GLY A 7 -106.29 -25.14 27.59
C GLY A 7 -105.55 -23.83 27.90
N VAL A 8 -105.11 -23.66 29.15
CA VAL A 8 -104.26 -22.52 29.53
C VAL A 8 -102.86 -22.77 28.98
N ILE A 9 -102.42 -21.98 28.00
CA ILE A 9 -101.10 -22.15 27.35
C ILE A 9 -99.94 -21.67 28.22
N ALA A 10 -100.23 -20.79 29.18
CA ALA A 10 -99.24 -20.05 29.95
C ALA A 10 -99.91 -19.40 31.17
N THR A 11 -99.23 -19.37 32.31
CA THR A 11 -99.64 -18.53 33.45
C THR A 11 -98.45 -17.70 33.94
N ILE A 12 -98.71 -16.44 34.28
CA ILE A 12 -97.71 -15.46 34.71
C ILE A 12 -98.25 -14.75 35.94
N SER A 13 -97.42 -14.64 36.99
CA SER A 13 -97.74 -13.96 38.25
C SER A 13 -96.89 -12.70 38.46
N LYS A 14 -97.34 -11.80 39.34
CA LYS A 14 -96.62 -10.54 39.63
C LYS A 14 -95.17 -10.80 40.08
N GLY A 15 -94.22 -10.11 39.44
CA GLY A 15 -92.79 -10.27 39.69
C GLY A 15 -92.10 -11.38 38.88
N GLN A 16 -92.84 -12.12 38.04
CA GLN A 16 -92.25 -13.09 37.10
C GLN A 16 -91.94 -12.44 35.76
N THR A 17 -90.69 -12.54 35.32
CA THR A 17 -90.21 -12.10 33.99
C THR A 17 -90.20 -13.24 32.96
N VAL A 18 -90.57 -14.46 33.37
CA VAL A 18 -90.65 -15.67 32.54
C VAL A 18 -91.90 -16.46 32.93
N VAL A 19 -92.62 -16.96 31.92
CA VAL A 19 -93.85 -17.75 32.10
C VAL A 19 -93.52 -19.14 32.63
N THR A 20 -94.43 -19.68 33.46
CA THR A 20 -94.47 -21.13 33.72
C THR A 20 -95.40 -21.80 32.71
N ALA A 21 -94.85 -22.54 31.75
CA ALA A 21 -95.65 -23.34 30.82
C ALA A 21 -96.24 -24.55 31.55
N LEU A 22 -97.53 -24.84 31.33
CA LEU A 22 -98.17 -26.03 31.90
C LEU A 22 -97.70 -27.28 31.15
N GLN A 23 -97.60 -28.40 31.88
CA GLN A 23 -96.98 -29.65 31.43
C GLN A 23 -97.67 -30.28 30.20
N GLU A 24 -98.94 -29.92 29.93
CA GLU A 24 -99.69 -30.33 28.74
C GLU A 24 -99.32 -29.53 27.47
N VAL A 25 -98.69 -28.35 27.61
CA VAL A 25 -98.19 -27.52 26.50
C VAL A 25 -96.69 -27.32 26.69
N SER A 26 -95.91 -28.35 26.38
CA SER A 26 -94.44 -28.31 26.40
C SER A 26 -93.89 -27.41 25.28
N SER A 27 -94.04 -26.09 25.40
CA SER A 27 -93.59 -25.15 24.39
C SER A 27 -92.63 -24.13 24.99
N ASN A 28 -91.35 -24.30 24.67
CA ASN A 28 -90.25 -23.37 24.96
C ASN A 28 -90.37 -22.05 24.16
N HIS A 29 -91.49 -21.85 23.46
CA HIS A 29 -91.67 -20.80 22.47
C HIS A 29 -92.59 -19.68 22.96
N VAL A 30 -93.11 -19.78 24.18
CA VAL A 30 -93.93 -18.75 24.82
C VAL A 30 -93.11 -18.06 25.89
N LYS A 31 -92.93 -16.75 25.75
CA LYS A 31 -92.36 -15.87 26.77
C LYS A 31 -93.41 -14.85 27.14
N GLY A 32 -93.41 -14.40 28.39
CA GLY A 32 -94.29 -13.34 28.81
C GLY A 32 -93.73 -12.61 30.00
N GLU A 33 -94.14 -11.36 30.10
CA GLU A 33 -93.58 -10.36 30.98
C GLU A 33 -94.75 -9.51 31.49
N LEU A 34 -94.77 -9.30 32.81
CA LEU A 34 -95.72 -8.43 33.47
C LEU A 34 -94.94 -7.28 34.10
N SER A 35 -95.16 -6.06 33.60
CA SER A 35 -94.47 -4.87 34.08
C SER A 35 -95.43 -3.91 34.79
N ASP A 36 -94.93 -3.29 35.86
CA ASP A 36 -95.59 -2.29 36.68
C ASP A 36 -94.68 -1.06 36.71
N GLU A 37 -94.56 -0.38 35.56
CA GLU A 37 -93.76 0.84 35.47
C GLU A 37 -94.53 2.00 36.08
N LYS A 38 -93.87 2.75 36.98
CA LYS A 38 -94.42 3.91 37.72
C LYS A 38 -94.95 5.05 36.83
N LEU A 39 -94.94 4.92 35.51
CA LEU A 39 -95.38 5.91 34.55
C LEU A 39 -96.34 5.29 33.52
N GLN A 40 -97.59 5.20 33.98
CA GLN A 40 -98.86 5.34 33.26
C GLN A 40 -99.71 4.10 32.91
N GLU A 41 -99.22 2.91 32.56
CA GLU A 41 -100.12 1.73 32.40
C GLU A 41 -99.40 0.39 32.71
N SER A 42 -99.99 -0.46 33.56
CA SER A 42 -99.50 -1.84 33.78
C SER A 42 -99.84 -2.70 32.56
N TYR A 43 -98.87 -3.40 31.97
CA TYR A 43 -99.09 -4.22 30.78
C TYR A 43 -98.64 -5.67 30.95
N LEU A 44 -99.29 -6.54 30.16
CA LEU A 44 -98.96 -7.95 29.99
C LEU A 44 -98.49 -8.18 28.56
N HIS A 45 -97.21 -8.51 28.38
CA HIS A 45 -96.66 -8.86 27.08
C HIS A 45 -96.50 -10.38 26.98
N VAL A 46 -96.98 -10.98 25.88
CA VAL A 46 -96.79 -12.41 25.58
C VAL A 46 -96.23 -12.56 24.17
N THR A 47 -95.04 -13.12 24.05
CA THR A 47 -94.40 -13.51 22.79
C THR A 47 -94.60 -15.00 22.56
N TRP A 48 -95.14 -15.38 21.41
CA TRP A 48 -95.22 -16.77 20.97
C TRP A 48 -94.51 -16.95 19.63
N ARG A 49 -93.51 -17.84 19.56
CA ARG A 49 -92.69 -18.12 18.37
C ARG A 49 -93.04 -19.47 17.75
N ASN A 50 -92.60 -19.68 16.50
CA ASN A 50 -92.73 -20.94 15.76
C ASN A 50 -94.18 -21.44 15.66
N LEU A 51 -95.12 -20.49 15.48
CA LEU A 51 -96.54 -20.76 15.32
C LEU A 51 -96.82 -21.67 14.12
N ARG A 52 -97.67 -22.67 14.33
CA ARG A 52 -98.20 -23.54 13.28
C ARG A 52 -99.55 -23.02 12.79
N SER A 53 -99.97 -23.41 11.60
CA SER A 53 -101.30 -23.04 11.08
C SER A 53 -102.44 -23.48 12.03
N SER A 54 -102.24 -24.63 12.70
CA SER A 54 -103.12 -25.16 13.76
C SER A 54 -103.24 -24.25 14.98
N ASP A 55 -102.29 -23.34 15.19
CA ASP A 55 -102.28 -22.41 16.30
C ASP A 55 -103.10 -21.14 15.98
N SER A 56 -103.75 -21.07 14.81
CA SER A 56 -104.72 -20.01 14.53
C SER A 56 -106.00 -20.22 15.33
N GLY A 57 -106.46 -19.21 16.04
CA GLY A 57 -107.62 -19.33 16.91
C GLY A 57 -107.93 -18.06 17.67
N LYS A 58 -109.00 -18.13 18.46
CA LYS A 58 -109.30 -17.11 19.47
C LYS A 58 -108.64 -17.51 20.77
N TYR A 59 -107.81 -16.62 21.29
CA TYR A 59 -107.10 -16.80 22.54
C TYR A 59 -107.62 -15.81 23.56
N PHE A 60 -107.84 -16.29 24.77
CA PHE A 60 -108.25 -15.46 25.88
C PHE A 60 -107.02 -15.07 26.68
N CYS A 61 -106.81 -13.77 26.81
CA CYS A 61 -105.87 -13.22 27.76
C CYS A 61 -106.67 -12.85 29.01
N GLY A 62 -106.44 -13.53 30.12
CA GLY A 62 -107.15 -13.31 31.38
C GLY A 62 -106.22 -12.85 32.48
N ALA A 63 -106.51 -11.72 33.11
CA ALA A 63 -105.82 -11.23 34.29
C ALA A 63 -106.77 -11.27 35.50
N HIS A 64 -106.29 -11.83 36.62
CA HIS A 64 -106.99 -11.75 37.89
C HIS A 64 -106.36 -10.64 38.71
N VAL A 65 -107.15 -9.62 39.03
CA VAL A 65 -106.73 -8.45 39.78
C VAL A 65 -107.41 -8.51 41.15
N ILE A 66 -106.63 -8.34 42.21
CA ILE A 66 -107.17 -8.19 43.56
C ILE A 66 -106.99 -6.73 43.95
N GLY A 67 -108.10 -6.02 44.12
CA GLY A 67 -108.13 -4.63 44.55
C GLY A 67 -107.62 -4.48 45.99
N SER A 68 -107.16 -3.28 46.33
CA SER A 68 -106.68 -2.95 47.69
C SER A 68 -107.74 -3.07 48.78
N ASP A 69 -109.01 -3.15 48.40
CA ASP A 69 -110.17 -3.37 49.26
C ASP A 69 -110.56 -4.86 49.42
N GLY A 70 -109.77 -5.77 48.84
CA GLY A 70 -109.99 -7.21 48.88
C GLY A 70 -110.99 -7.75 47.85
N ARG A 71 -111.56 -6.90 46.98
CA ARG A 71 -112.40 -7.37 45.87
C ARG A 71 -111.54 -7.94 44.75
N ALA A 72 -111.87 -9.13 44.27
CA ALA A 72 -111.22 -9.73 43.11
C ALA A 72 -112.03 -9.43 41.84
N GLU A 73 -111.36 -8.93 40.80
CA GLU A 73 -111.90 -8.70 39.46
C GLU A 73 -111.13 -9.57 38.46
N ARG A 74 -111.84 -10.08 37.45
CA ARG A 74 -111.22 -10.81 36.35
C ARG A 74 -111.39 -10.00 35.07
N LEU A 75 -110.29 -9.51 34.55
CA LEU A 75 -110.22 -8.87 33.24
C LEU A 75 -109.95 -9.95 32.20
N ASN A 76 -110.70 -9.94 31.11
CA ASN A 76 -110.44 -10.82 29.98
C ASN A 76 -110.53 -10.06 28.67
N GLU A 77 -109.60 -10.36 27.77
CA GLU A 77 -109.63 -9.87 26.40
C GLU A 77 -109.45 -11.02 25.43
N ILE A 78 -110.13 -10.94 24.28
CA ILE A 78 -110.07 -11.96 23.24
C ILE A 78 -109.18 -11.46 22.12
N VAL A 79 -108.04 -12.13 21.92
CA VAL A 79 -107.15 -11.88 20.79
C VAL A 79 -107.36 -12.98 19.75
N THR A 80 -107.67 -12.57 18.52
CA THR A 80 -107.72 -13.52 17.39
C THR A 80 -106.34 -13.58 16.74
N VAL A 81 -105.68 -14.74 16.86
CA VAL A 81 -104.40 -15.00 16.19
C VAL A 81 -104.68 -15.74 14.90
N LYS A 82 -104.24 -15.16 13.77
CA LYS A 82 -104.30 -15.81 12.46
C LYS A 82 -102.89 -16.04 11.94
N VAL A 83 -102.42 -17.27 12.06
CA VAL A 83 -101.13 -17.71 11.54
C VAL A 83 -101.26 -17.85 10.03
N LYS A 84 -100.62 -16.94 9.28
CA LYS A 84 -100.54 -17.04 7.83
C LYS A 84 -99.32 -17.89 7.46
N LEU A 85 -99.54 -18.92 6.65
CA LEU A 85 -98.44 -19.60 5.99
C LEU A 85 -97.81 -18.64 4.97
N PRO A 86 -96.47 -18.68 4.79
CA PRO A 86 -95.82 -17.94 3.72
C PRO A 86 -96.50 -18.23 2.39
N MET A 87 -96.79 -17.18 1.63
CA MET A 87 -97.35 -17.34 0.30
C MET A 87 -96.25 -17.63 -0.71
N PHE A 88 -96.63 -18.09 -1.90
CA PHE A 88 -95.69 -18.29 -3.01
C PHE A 88 -94.88 -17.02 -3.30
N GLU A 89 -95.48 -15.83 -3.17
CA GLU A 89 -94.82 -14.53 -3.35
C GLU A 89 -93.69 -14.27 -2.34
N ASP A 90 -93.88 -14.66 -1.07
CA ASP A 90 -92.83 -14.56 -0.04
C ASP A 90 -91.62 -15.45 -0.41
N LEU A 91 -91.89 -16.64 -0.95
CA LEU A 91 -90.85 -17.54 -1.43
C LEU A 91 -90.15 -16.98 -2.68
N VAL A 92 -90.89 -16.41 -3.64
CA VAL A 92 -90.33 -15.79 -4.85
C VAL A 92 -89.40 -14.64 -4.49
N ASN A 93 -89.77 -13.77 -3.55
CA ASN A 93 -88.94 -12.66 -3.10
C ASN A 93 -87.62 -13.14 -2.47
N VAL A 94 -87.66 -14.23 -1.69
CA VAL A 94 -86.45 -14.85 -1.12
C VAL A 94 -85.57 -15.43 -2.24
N ILE A 95 -86.16 -16.15 -3.21
CA ILE A 95 -85.42 -16.73 -4.34
C ILE A 95 -84.75 -15.64 -5.18
N GLN A 96 -85.43 -14.53 -5.45
CA GLN A 96 -84.85 -13.39 -6.19
C GLN A 96 -83.67 -12.77 -5.45
N LYS A 97 -83.77 -12.56 -4.13
CA LYS A 97 -82.66 -12.07 -3.31
C LYS A 97 -81.47 -13.02 -3.32
N LEU A 98 -81.71 -14.33 -3.21
CA LEU A 98 -80.67 -15.34 -3.30
C LEU A 98 -80.01 -15.37 -4.68
N LEU A 99 -80.77 -15.19 -5.75
CA LEU A 99 -80.22 -15.15 -7.11
C LEU A 99 -79.29 -13.94 -7.31
N ILE A 100 -79.66 -12.78 -6.79
CA ILE A 100 -78.81 -11.58 -6.82
C ILE A 100 -77.51 -11.85 -6.04
N GLN A 101 -77.63 -12.35 -4.81
CA GLN A 101 -76.46 -12.68 -3.99
C GLN A 101 -75.52 -13.68 -4.67
N VAL A 102 -76.06 -14.73 -5.30
CA VAL A 102 -75.25 -15.72 -6.04
C VAL A 102 -74.52 -15.09 -7.23
N ASN A 103 -75.14 -14.12 -7.91
CA ASN A 103 -74.49 -13.40 -9.00
C ASN A 103 -73.38 -12.48 -8.48
N ASP A 104 -73.63 -11.75 -7.38
CA ASP A 104 -72.63 -10.88 -6.74
C ASP A 104 -71.43 -11.71 -6.23
N ASP A 105 -71.70 -12.83 -5.55
CA ASP A 105 -70.67 -13.76 -5.07
C ASP A 105 -69.85 -14.32 -6.24
N ARG A 106 -70.49 -14.61 -7.37
CA ARG A 106 -69.80 -15.07 -8.59
C ARG A 106 -68.86 -14.01 -9.15
N GLU A 107 -69.28 -12.75 -9.18
CA GLU A 107 -68.44 -11.63 -9.66
C GLU A 107 -67.23 -11.45 -8.73
N ILE A 108 -67.45 -11.43 -7.41
CA ILE A 108 -66.37 -11.36 -6.40
C ILE A 108 -65.39 -12.52 -6.56
N LEU A 109 -65.88 -13.75 -6.79
CA LEU A 109 -65.02 -14.91 -7.02
C LEU A 109 -64.20 -14.80 -8.30
N GLN A 110 -64.77 -14.22 -9.36
CA GLN A 110 -64.04 -13.97 -10.61
C GLN A 110 -62.93 -12.93 -10.39
N ASP A 111 -63.21 -11.83 -9.70
CA ASP A 111 -62.22 -10.79 -9.37
C ASP A 111 -61.11 -11.35 -8.49
N ASN A 112 -61.45 -12.08 -7.44
CA ASN A 112 -60.48 -12.75 -6.58
C ASN A 112 -59.59 -13.73 -7.36
N THR A 113 -60.16 -14.46 -8.33
CA THR A 113 -59.40 -15.36 -9.19
C THR A 113 -58.38 -14.59 -10.04
N GLN A 114 -58.74 -13.43 -10.59
CA GLN A 114 -57.81 -12.61 -11.37
C GLN A 114 -56.73 -11.98 -10.49
N ASN A 115 -57.10 -11.48 -9.31
CA ASN A 115 -56.15 -10.92 -8.35
C ASN A 115 -55.12 -11.96 -7.91
N ILE A 116 -55.57 -13.20 -7.61
CA ILE A 116 -54.67 -14.32 -7.27
C ILE A 116 -53.70 -14.60 -8.41
N LYS A 117 -54.16 -14.63 -9.66
CA LYS A 117 -53.28 -14.82 -10.83
C LYS A 117 -52.25 -13.70 -10.96
N SER A 118 -52.64 -12.44 -10.74
CA SER A 118 -51.72 -11.30 -10.77
C SER A 118 -50.63 -11.45 -9.70
N ILE A 119 -51.03 -11.76 -8.46
CA ILE A 119 -50.11 -11.97 -7.33
C ILE A 119 -49.15 -13.13 -7.62
N GLN A 120 -49.64 -14.22 -8.22
CA GLN A 120 -48.79 -15.36 -8.62
C GLN A 120 -47.72 -14.95 -9.64
N ASN A 121 -48.09 -14.15 -10.65
CA ASN A 121 -47.14 -13.65 -11.65
C ASN A 121 -46.11 -12.70 -11.02
N GLU A 122 -46.54 -11.79 -10.15
CA GLU A 122 -45.64 -10.89 -9.41
C GLU A 122 -44.66 -11.68 -8.52
N LEU A 123 -45.16 -12.71 -7.83
CA LEU A 123 -44.32 -13.56 -7.00
C LEU A 123 -43.29 -14.32 -7.84
N SER A 124 -43.66 -14.84 -9.00
CA SER A 124 -42.74 -15.51 -9.92
C SER A 124 -41.67 -14.54 -10.43
N ASN A 125 -42.05 -13.31 -10.81
CA ASN A 125 -41.09 -12.29 -11.25
C ASN A 125 -40.12 -11.90 -10.12
N ASN A 126 -40.62 -11.79 -8.88
CA ASN A 126 -39.80 -11.50 -7.72
C ASN A 126 -38.82 -12.65 -7.43
N GLN A 127 -39.24 -13.91 -7.57
CA GLN A 127 -38.34 -15.06 -7.46
C GLN A 127 -37.22 -15.00 -8.49
N ASP A 128 -37.52 -14.70 -9.76
CA ASP A 128 -36.51 -14.56 -10.81
C ASP A 128 -35.52 -13.42 -10.53
N ASN A 129 -36.02 -12.28 -10.02
CA ASN A 129 -35.19 -11.15 -9.63
C ASN A 129 -34.25 -11.51 -8.47
N VAL A 130 -34.75 -12.23 -7.46
CA VAL A 130 -33.94 -12.71 -6.35
C VAL A 130 -32.84 -13.66 -6.84
N ILE A 131 -33.14 -14.57 -7.78
CA ILE A 131 -32.15 -15.47 -8.39
C ILE A 131 -31.06 -14.67 -9.13
N LYS A 132 -31.43 -13.61 -9.86
CA LYS A 132 -30.45 -12.73 -10.53
C LYS A 132 -29.55 -12.03 -9.53
N ILE A 133 -30.13 -11.47 -8.46
CA ILE A 133 -29.36 -10.82 -7.38
C ILE A 133 -28.35 -11.78 -6.77
N TYR A 134 -28.72 -13.04 -6.51
CA TYR A 134 -27.77 -14.03 -5.98
C TYR A 134 -26.61 -14.30 -6.95
N LYS A 135 -26.87 -14.38 -8.26
CA LYS A 135 -25.81 -14.55 -9.27
C LYS A 135 -24.89 -13.33 -9.33
N ASP A 136 -25.44 -12.13 -9.24
CA ASP A 136 -24.64 -10.90 -9.24
C ASP A 136 -23.77 -10.79 -7.98
N LEU A 137 -24.31 -11.18 -6.82
CA LEU A 137 -23.56 -11.26 -5.57
C LEU A 137 -22.40 -12.26 -5.65
N ASP A 138 -22.64 -13.46 -6.17
CA ASP A 138 -21.58 -14.46 -6.39
C ASP A 138 -20.48 -13.92 -7.33
N ASN A 139 -20.87 -13.29 -8.44
CA ASN A 139 -19.91 -12.64 -9.34
C ASN A 139 -19.09 -11.54 -8.65
N HIS A 140 -19.73 -10.71 -7.82
CA HIS A 140 -19.03 -9.69 -7.04
C HIS A 140 -18.06 -10.30 -6.03
N GLU A 141 -18.46 -11.37 -5.33
CA GLU A 141 -17.59 -12.10 -4.41
C GLU A 141 -16.34 -12.64 -5.12
N GLN A 142 -16.51 -13.28 -6.29
CA GLN A 142 -15.38 -13.76 -7.10
C GLN A 142 -14.46 -12.63 -7.56
N ASN A 143 -15.02 -11.47 -7.94
CA ASN A 143 -14.24 -10.30 -8.31
C ASN A 143 -13.44 -9.77 -7.11
N PHE A 144 -14.02 -9.70 -5.92
CA PHE A 144 -13.31 -9.31 -4.71
C PHE A 144 -12.16 -10.26 -4.37
N ILE A 145 -12.35 -11.57 -4.55
CA ILE A 145 -11.28 -12.57 -4.37
C ILE A 145 -10.12 -12.31 -5.34
N ARG A 146 -10.40 -12.06 -6.63
CA ARG A 146 -9.35 -11.74 -7.61
C ARG A 146 -8.59 -10.46 -7.27
N ILE A 147 -9.31 -9.39 -6.91
CA ILE A 147 -8.69 -8.13 -6.49
C ILE A 147 -7.78 -8.35 -5.28
N LYS A 148 -8.19 -9.17 -4.31
CA LYS A 148 -7.36 -9.50 -3.15
C LYS A 148 -6.07 -10.21 -3.56
N ILE A 149 -6.14 -11.20 -4.44
CA ILE A 149 -4.96 -11.91 -4.97
C ILE A 149 -4.01 -10.94 -5.67
N ASP A 150 -4.52 -10.05 -6.51
CA ASP A 150 -3.72 -9.05 -7.22
C ASP A 150 -3.03 -8.06 -6.26
N LEU A 151 -3.73 -7.63 -5.22
CA LEU A 151 -3.17 -6.76 -4.18
C LEU A 151 -2.05 -7.46 -3.41
N ASP A 152 -2.24 -8.73 -3.03
CA ASP A 152 -1.21 -9.52 -2.32
C ASP A 152 0.03 -9.71 -3.21
N SER A 153 -0.16 -10.00 -4.50
CA SER A 153 0.93 -10.08 -5.49
C SER A 153 1.70 -8.77 -5.62
N ASN A 154 0.98 -7.65 -5.78
CA ASN A 154 1.59 -6.33 -5.86
C ASN A 154 2.36 -5.96 -4.59
N GLN A 155 1.87 -6.36 -3.41
CA GLN A 155 2.58 -6.15 -2.16
C GLN A 155 3.92 -6.91 -2.12
N GLN A 156 3.97 -8.14 -2.64
CA GLN A 156 5.22 -8.91 -2.72
C GLN A 156 6.19 -8.30 -3.75
N ASN A 157 5.68 -7.85 -4.90
CA ASN A 157 6.51 -7.16 -5.90
C ASN A 157 7.15 -5.89 -5.33
N ILE A 158 6.40 -5.09 -4.58
CA ILE A 158 6.93 -3.89 -3.91
C ILE A 158 8.03 -4.26 -2.89
N LYS A 159 7.87 -5.34 -2.12
CA LYS A 159 8.92 -5.82 -1.20
C LYS A 159 10.20 -6.19 -1.94
N ASN A 160 10.09 -6.91 -3.06
CA ASN A 160 11.24 -7.31 -3.86
C ASN A 160 11.95 -6.08 -4.45
N ILE A 161 11.21 -5.12 -5.00
CA ILE A 161 11.76 -3.86 -5.53
C ILE A 161 12.53 -3.10 -4.44
N ASN A 162 11.98 -3.03 -3.22
CA ASN A 162 12.67 -2.36 -2.11
C ASN A 162 13.99 -3.06 -1.74
N GLN A 163 14.01 -4.40 -1.72
CA GLN A 163 15.25 -5.16 -1.48
C GLN A 163 16.30 -4.91 -2.57
N ASP A 164 15.88 -4.85 -3.83
CA ASP A 164 16.78 -4.56 -4.96
C ASP A 164 17.34 -3.14 -4.87
N LEU A 165 16.52 -2.15 -4.51
CA LEU A 165 16.95 -0.77 -4.29
C LEU A 165 17.96 -0.66 -3.15
N ASP A 166 17.74 -1.37 -2.03
CA ASP A 166 18.69 -1.42 -0.93
C ASP A 166 20.03 -2.04 -1.37
N ASN A 167 19.99 -3.13 -2.13
CA ASN A 167 21.19 -3.76 -2.70
C ASN A 167 21.95 -2.80 -3.63
N GLN A 168 21.25 -2.10 -4.53
CA GLN A 168 21.84 -1.10 -5.42
C GLN A 168 22.48 0.04 -4.62
N LYS A 169 21.81 0.53 -3.58
CA LYS A 169 22.36 1.56 -2.69
C LYS A 169 23.68 1.11 -2.03
N GLN A 170 23.74 -0.13 -1.54
CA GLN A 170 24.97 -0.69 -0.98
C GLN A 170 26.09 -0.81 -2.03
N ASN A 171 25.75 -1.20 -3.26
CA ASN A 171 26.73 -1.24 -4.35
C ASN A 171 27.30 0.13 -4.69
N ILE A 172 26.46 1.17 -4.73
CA ILE A 172 26.91 2.56 -4.94
C ILE A 172 27.87 3.00 -3.83
N ILE A 173 27.57 2.67 -2.57
CA ILE A 173 28.45 2.98 -1.42
C ILE A 173 29.82 2.31 -1.60
N ARG A 174 29.86 1.03 -2.02
CA ARG A 174 31.11 0.31 -2.28
C ARG A 174 31.91 0.97 -3.40
N ILE A 175 31.26 1.29 -4.53
CA ILE A 175 31.90 1.97 -5.67
C ILE A 175 32.50 3.30 -5.25
N ASN A 176 31.78 4.11 -4.48
CA ASN A 176 32.29 5.39 -3.97
C ASN A 176 33.51 5.21 -3.05
N THR A 177 33.50 4.17 -2.22
CA THR A 177 34.64 3.85 -1.35
C THR A 177 35.87 3.48 -2.17
N ASP A 178 35.71 2.65 -3.21
CA ASP A 178 36.79 2.24 -4.11
C ASP A 178 37.34 3.43 -4.92
N LEU A 179 36.46 4.30 -5.41
CA LEU A 179 36.86 5.51 -6.12
C LEU A 179 37.69 6.45 -5.24
N ASN A 180 37.24 6.69 -4.01
CA ASN A 180 37.98 7.52 -3.04
C ASN A 180 39.35 6.90 -2.70
N SER A 181 39.44 5.56 -2.58
CA SER A 181 40.73 4.88 -2.39
C SER A 181 41.67 5.07 -3.58
N LYS A 182 41.15 4.95 -4.81
CA LYS A 182 41.93 5.19 -6.03
C LYS A 182 42.40 6.64 -6.15
N GLU A 183 41.55 7.60 -5.79
CA GLU A 183 41.91 9.02 -5.76
C GLU A 183 43.08 9.30 -4.79
N GLN A 184 43.04 8.70 -3.60
CA GLN A 184 44.15 8.79 -2.64
C GLN A 184 45.43 8.15 -3.18
N GLN A 185 45.33 7.00 -3.85
CA GLN A 185 46.48 6.34 -4.48
C GLN A 185 47.09 7.22 -5.57
N PHE A 186 46.25 7.82 -6.43
CA PHE A 186 46.71 8.74 -7.47
C PHE A 186 47.41 9.98 -6.89
N THR A 187 46.87 10.53 -5.80
CA THR A 187 47.50 11.65 -5.08
C THR A 187 48.89 11.28 -4.55
N ARG A 188 49.05 10.07 -3.99
CA ARG A 188 50.36 9.57 -3.55
C ARG A 188 51.34 9.38 -4.71
N PHE A 189 50.85 8.84 -5.84
CA PHE A 189 51.66 8.68 -7.04
C PHE A 189 52.16 10.02 -7.57
N ASN A 190 51.31 11.04 -7.64
CA ASN A 190 51.74 12.39 -8.05
C ASN A 190 52.80 12.97 -7.10
N THR A 191 52.63 12.76 -5.79
CA THR A 191 53.62 13.22 -4.80
C THR A 191 54.99 12.53 -5.00
N ASP A 192 55.01 11.23 -5.27
CA ASP A 192 56.25 10.50 -5.58
C ASP A 192 56.88 11.00 -6.88
N LEU A 193 56.07 11.22 -7.92
CA LEU A 193 56.53 11.74 -9.21
C LEU A 193 57.17 13.13 -9.05
N ASP A 194 56.53 14.03 -8.30
CA ASP A 194 57.08 15.35 -7.98
C ASP A 194 58.42 15.23 -7.25
N SER A 195 58.52 14.32 -6.26
CA SER A 195 59.78 14.05 -5.55
C SER A 195 60.88 13.53 -6.50
N LYS A 196 60.56 12.60 -7.40
CA LYS A 196 61.49 12.10 -8.41
C LYS A 196 61.93 13.22 -9.37
N GLN A 197 61.01 14.10 -9.76
CA GLN A 197 61.34 15.25 -10.60
C GLN A 197 62.31 16.20 -9.89
N GLN A 198 62.10 16.49 -8.61
CA GLN A 198 63.04 17.30 -7.83
C GLN A 198 64.43 16.64 -7.71
N ASN A 199 64.48 15.33 -7.45
CA ASN A 199 65.74 14.60 -7.41
C ASN A 199 66.50 14.68 -8.75
N ILE A 200 65.80 14.55 -9.88
CA ILE A 200 66.39 14.70 -11.22
C ILE A 200 66.96 16.12 -11.41
N ILE A 201 66.25 17.16 -10.94
CA ILE A 201 66.73 18.55 -10.99
C ILE A 201 68.01 18.70 -10.17
N SER A 202 68.06 18.16 -8.96
CA SER A 202 69.26 18.19 -8.10
C SER A 202 70.45 17.48 -8.74
N ILE A 203 70.26 16.26 -9.25
CA ILE A 203 71.32 15.50 -9.96
C ILE A 203 71.84 16.29 -11.16
N LYS A 204 70.94 16.96 -11.91
CA LYS A 204 71.35 17.80 -13.05
C LYS A 204 72.22 18.98 -12.61
N GLN A 205 71.92 19.62 -11.48
CA GLN A 205 72.73 20.71 -10.93
C GLN A 205 74.10 20.23 -10.45
N GLU A 206 74.15 19.07 -9.78
CA GLU A 206 75.39 18.42 -9.36
C GLU A 206 76.26 18.07 -10.58
N LEU A 207 75.66 17.54 -11.64
CA LEU A 207 76.37 17.20 -12.88
C LEU A 207 76.98 18.43 -13.57
N GLU A 208 76.23 19.54 -13.67
CA GLU A 208 76.77 20.78 -14.23
C GLU A 208 77.90 21.37 -13.36
N SER A 209 77.80 21.24 -12.03
CA SER A 209 78.87 21.65 -11.11
C SER A 209 80.13 20.81 -11.30
N SER A 210 79.98 19.47 -11.34
CA SER A 210 81.09 18.55 -11.60
C SER A 210 81.74 18.80 -12.97
N LYS A 211 80.94 19.12 -13.99
CA LYS A 211 81.44 19.48 -15.32
C LYS A 211 82.25 20.77 -15.30
N LYS A 212 81.85 21.76 -14.49
CA LYS A 212 82.62 22.99 -14.28
C LYS A 212 83.96 22.68 -13.59
N ASP A 213 83.93 21.92 -12.50
CA ASP A 213 85.14 21.52 -11.76
C ASP A 213 86.13 20.75 -12.65
N PHE A 214 85.61 19.86 -13.51
CA PHE A 214 86.43 19.13 -14.48
C PHE A 214 87.09 20.06 -15.51
N ASN A 215 86.36 21.07 -16.01
CA ASN A 215 86.91 22.05 -16.93
C ASN A 215 88.00 22.91 -16.27
N GLU A 216 87.80 23.33 -15.01
CA GLU A 216 88.81 24.05 -14.23
C GLU A 216 90.07 23.19 -14.02
N HIS A 217 89.93 21.92 -13.65
CA HIS A 217 91.06 20.98 -13.55
C HIS A 217 91.78 20.81 -14.89
N ARG A 218 91.04 20.70 -15.99
CA ARG A 218 91.62 20.61 -17.34
C ARG A 218 92.44 21.85 -17.69
N GLN A 219 91.95 23.04 -17.35
CA GLN A 219 92.70 24.29 -17.55
C GLN A 219 93.97 24.33 -16.70
N ASN A 220 93.87 23.98 -15.41
CA ASN A 220 95.02 23.90 -14.52
C ASN A 220 96.09 22.92 -15.03
N MET A 221 95.69 21.77 -15.56
CA MET A 221 96.61 20.81 -16.18
C MET A 221 97.28 21.37 -17.45
N SER A 222 96.58 22.17 -18.25
CA SER A 222 97.18 22.86 -19.39
C SER A 222 98.24 23.86 -18.94
N ILE A 223 97.94 24.68 -17.94
CA ILE A 223 98.89 25.65 -17.36
C ILE A 223 100.11 24.92 -16.81
N PHE A 224 99.91 23.84 -16.05
CA PHE A 224 101.01 23.04 -15.51
C PHE A 224 101.90 22.46 -16.62
N LYS A 225 101.30 21.98 -17.71
CA LYS A 225 102.03 21.49 -18.89
C LYS A 225 102.87 22.61 -19.52
N ASP A 226 102.30 23.80 -19.73
CA ASP A 226 103.02 24.94 -20.31
C ASP A 226 104.18 25.40 -19.41
N MET A 227 103.98 25.40 -18.09
CA MET A 227 105.04 25.67 -17.11
C MET A 227 106.16 24.63 -17.18
N LEU A 228 105.82 23.35 -17.30
CA LEU A 228 106.80 22.26 -17.43
C LEU A 228 107.62 22.42 -18.71
N ASP A 229 106.98 22.69 -19.85
CA ASP A 229 107.64 22.92 -21.13
C ASP A 229 108.61 24.11 -21.04
N THR A 230 108.21 25.20 -20.37
CA THR A 230 109.06 26.37 -20.10
C THR A 230 110.29 26.02 -19.24
N VAL A 231 110.12 25.22 -18.19
CA VAL A 231 111.22 24.75 -17.33
C VAL A 231 112.19 23.87 -18.13
N ILE A 232 111.67 22.98 -18.98
CA ILE A 232 112.51 22.12 -19.83
C ILE A 232 113.31 22.95 -20.83
N LEU A 233 112.68 23.93 -21.49
CA LEU A 233 113.35 24.82 -22.44
C LEU A 233 114.46 25.64 -21.77
N SER A 234 114.18 26.25 -20.61
CA SER A 234 115.17 27.02 -19.85
C SER A 234 116.34 26.16 -19.38
N ARG A 235 116.08 24.96 -18.84
CA ARG A 235 117.11 23.98 -18.47
C ARG A 235 117.96 23.56 -19.66
N SER A 236 117.34 23.34 -20.81
CA SER A 236 118.04 22.96 -22.05
C SER A 236 118.95 24.09 -22.54
N SER A 237 118.49 25.34 -22.48
CA SER A 237 119.30 26.52 -22.80
C SER A 237 120.50 26.63 -21.85
N SER A 238 120.28 26.57 -20.53
CA SER A 238 121.39 26.63 -19.56
C SER A 238 122.38 25.50 -19.75
N LEU A 239 121.93 24.30 -20.11
CA LEU A 239 122.82 23.18 -20.42
C LEU A 239 123.64 23.44 -21.70
N ALA A 240 123.04 24.06 -22.71
CA ALA A 240 123.75 24.49 -23.92
C ALA A 240 124.81 25.55 -23.59
N ASP A 241 124.47 26.54 -22.77
CA ASP A 241 125.41 27.59 -22.31
C ASP A 241 126.60 26.97 -21.55
N VAL A 242 126.32 26.05 -20.60
CA VAL A 242 127.38 25.33 -19.85
C VAL A 242 128.26 24.51 -20.79
N LYS A 243 127.67 23.85 -21.79
CA LYS A 243 128.43 23.08 -22.79
C LYS A 243 129.34 23.98 -23.62
N GLU A 244 128.86 25.16 -24.02
CA GLU A 244 129.64 26.15 -24.75
C GLU A 244 130.83 26.66 -23.93
N GLU A 245 130.61 27.03 -22.66
CA GLU A 245 131.67 27.47 -21.76
C GLU A 245 132.71 26.37 -21.49
N LEU A 246 132.30 25.11 -21.35
CA LEU A 246 133.22 23.98 -21.28
C LEU A 246 134.06 23.83 -22.56
N THR A 247 133.47 24.01 -23.75
CA THR A 247 134.23 23.97 -25.00
C THR A 247 135.25 25.10 -25.10
N LYS A 248 134.87 26.34 -24.75
CA LYS A 248 135.80 27.49 -24.70
C LYS A 248 136.92 27.26 -23.69
N GLY A 249 136.58 26.77 -22.49
CA GLY A 249 137.55 26.42 -21.46
C GLY A 249 138.54 25.37 -21.95
N ASN A 250 138.06 24.30 -22.58
CA ASN A 250 138.91 23.25 -23.13
C ASN A 250 139.82 23.76 -24.26
N GLU A 251 139.32 24.62 -25.16
CA GLU A 251 140.13 25.30 -26.17
C GLU A 251 141.20 26.20 -25.53
N TYR A 252 140.87 26.96 -24.49
CA TYR A 252 141.81 27.77 -23.74
C TYR A 252 142.93 26.91 -23.11
N PHE A 253 142.58 25.81 -22.42
CA PHE A 253 143.55 24.89 -21.83
C PHE A 253 144.43 24.23 -22.89
N TYR A 254 143.85 23.81 -24.02
CA TYR A 254 144.60 23.24 -25.14
C TYR A 254 145.61 24.25 -25.70
N ASN A 255 145.17 25.48 -25.98
CA ASN A 255 146.02 26.53 -26.54
C ASN A 255 147.12 26.96 -25.56
N ASN A 256 146.82 27.08 -24.27
CA ASN A 256 147.80 27.46 -23.25
C ASN A 256 148.82 26.34 -22.98
N SER A 257 148.37 25.09 -22.96
CA SER A 257 149.25 23.91 -22.91
C SER A 257 150.17 23.85 -24.13
N LYS A 258 149.62 24.11 -25.33
CA LYS A 258 150.39 24.17 -26.57
C LYS A 258 151.42 25.30 -26.55
N GLN A 259 151.05 26.52 -26.13
CA GLN A 259 151.99 27.63 -25.97
C GLN A 259 153.10 27.31 -24.97
N LYS A 260 152.79 26.71 -23.81
CA LYS A 260 153.82 26.28 -22.86
C LYS A 260 154.74 25.22 -23.45
N LEU A 261 154.19 24.28 -24.21
CA LEU A 261 154.99 23.27 -24.92
C LEU A 261 155.89 23.93 -25.97
N ASP A 262 155.37 24.87 -26.75
CA ASP A 262 156.11 25.63 -27.76
C ASP A 262 157.25 26.45 -27.12
N VAL A 263 156.99 27.11 -25.98
CA VAL A 263 158.01 27.82 -25.19
C VAL A 263 159.05 26.85 -24.62
N PHE A 264 158.63 25.70 -24.09
CA PHE A 264 159.53 24.67 -23.57
C PHE A 264 160.41 24.09 -24.69
N VAL A 265 159.83 23.79 -25.86
CA VAL A 265 160.56 23.34 -27.05
C VAL A 265 161.53 24.42 -27.54
N TYR A 266 161.10 25.69 -27.59
CA TYR A 266 161.96 26.80 -27.97
C TYR A 266 163.15 26.95 -27.01
N LEU A 267 162.90 26.94 -25.69
CA LEU A 267 163.96 26.99 -24.67
C LEU A 267 164.87 25.76 -24.77
N PHE A 268 164.32 24.56 -24.92
CA PHE A 268 165.11 23.33 -25.06
C PHE A 268 166.01 23.40 -26.30
N LEU A 269 165.48 23.79 -27.46
CA LEU A 269 166.24 24.00 -28.68
C LEU A 269 167.29 25.11 -28.50
N HIS A 270 166.94 26.26 -27.91
CA HIS A 270 167.86 27.36 -27.67
C HIS A 270 168.99 26.97 -26.69
N THR A 271 168.70 26.14 -25.69
CA THR A 271 169.70 25.64 -24.74
C THR A 271 170.60 24.59 -25.40
N PHE A 272 170.01 23.66 -26.17
CA PHE A 272 170.74 22.63 -26.92
C PHE A 272 171.64 23.22 -28.01
N PHE A 273 171.18 24.25 -28.72
CA PHE A 273 171.99 24.95 -29.73
C PHE A 273 173.05 25.86 -29.10
N ASN A 274 172.80 26.48 -27.93
CA ASN A 274 173.84 27.26 -27.25
C ASN A 274 174.90 26.39 -26.56
N GLN A 275 174.55 25.24 -25.99
CA GLN A 275 175.54 24.28 -25.47
C GLN A 275 176.44 23.70 -26.57
N ASN A 276 175.93 23.58 -27.80
CA ASN A 276 176.75 23.21 -28.96
C ASN A 276 177.57 24.37 -29.55
N ARG A 277 177.33 25.63 -29.12
CA ARG A 277 178.08 26.80 -29.61
C ARG A 277 179.32 27.09 -28.75
N ASP A 278 179.29 26.74 -27.48
CA ASP A 278 180.44 26.89 -26.56
C ASP A 278 181.48 25.75 -26.67
N SER A 279 181.31 24.82 -27.62
CA SER A 279 182.17 23.64 -27.79
C SER A 279 182.97 23.59 -29.10
N GLN A 280 182.99 24.67 -29.89
CA GLN A 280 183.90 24.91 -31.02
C GLN A 280 183.97 26.44 -31.21
N THR A 281 185.03 27.19 -30.92
CA THR A 281 186.45 27.03 -31.26
C THR A 281 187.24 28.05 -30.42
N SER A 282 188.01 27.61 -29.43
CA SER A 282 189.48 27.55 -29.50
C SER A 282 190.08 27.16 -30.85
#